data_AF-B1BYR2-F1
#
_entry.id   AF-B1BYR2-F1
#
_cell.length_a   1.000
_cell.length_b   1.000
_cell.length_c   1.000
_cell.angle_alpha   90.00
_cell.angle_beta   90.00
_cell.angle_gamma   90.00
#
_symmetry.space_group_name_H-M   'P 1'
#
loop_
_entity.id
_entity.type
_entity.pdbx_description
1 polymer ?
#
loop_
_entity_poly.entity_id
_entity_poly.type
_entity_poly.pdbx_seq_one_letter_code
_entity_poly.pdbx_strand_id
1 'polypeptide(L)'
;MMKLIKEIFNQNKGRYGVRQVHRELLNRGYLVNHKRVQRLMYNMGLFGKRPKERYHSYKENVGNVADNIINRNFNASRPLQK
;
A
#
# COMPACT_ATOMS: atom_id res chain seq x y z
N MET A 1 8.57 -2.51 21.09
CA MET A 1 7.77 -2.59 19.85
C MET A 1 8.61 -2.66 18.57
N MET A 2 9.47 -1.66 18.26
CA MET A 2 10.27 -1.66 17.02
C MET A 2 11.25 -2.84 16.91
N LYS A 3 11.92 -3.21 18.00
CA LYS A 3 12.79 -4.40 18.06
C LYS A 3 12.04 -5.69 17.71
N LEU A 4 10.86 -5.90 18.29
CA LEU A 4 10.00 -7.06 18.04
C LEU A 4 9.53 -7.12 16.56
N ILE A 5 9.17 -5.98 15.97
CA ILE A 5 8.83 -5.90 14.54
C ILE A 5 10.02 -6.32 13.68
N LYS A 6 11.24 -5.83 13.98
CA LYS A 6 12.47 -6.23 13.27
C LYS A 6 12.75 -7.73 13.44
N GLU A 7 12.57 -8.25 14.64
CA GLU A 7 12.77 -9.68 14.93
C GLU A 7 11.82 -10.56 14.11
N ILE A 8 10.51 -10.26 14.14
CA ILE A 8 9.50 -10.95 13.33
C ILE A 8 9.85 -10.85 11.84
N PHE A 9 10.25 -9.67 11.37
CA PHE A 9 10.62 -9.46 9.98
C PHE A 9 11.83 -10.31 9.56
N ASN A 10 12.87 -10.36 10.40
CA ASN A 10 14.09 -11.13 10.16
C ASN A 10 13.87 -12.63 10.27
N GLN A 11 13.10 -13.10 11.26
CA GLN A 11 12.68 -14.51 11.39
C GLN A 11 11.96 -14.98 10.11
N ASN A 12 11.17 -14.10 9.51
CA ASN A 12 10.45 -14.38 8.26
C ASN A 12 11.26 -14.05 6.99
N LYS A 13 12.58 -13.87 7.11
CA LYS A 13 13.52 -13.62 6.01
C LYS A 13 13.11 -12.42 5.14
N GLY A 14 12.56 -11.38 5.76
CA GLY A 14 12.10 -10.16 5.10
C GLY A 14 10.84 -10.32 4.22
N ARG A 15 10.14 -11.45 4.29
CA ARG A 15 8.95 -11.69 3.46
C ARG A 15 7.72 -10.96 3.98
N TYR A 16 7.62 -10.81 5.30
CA TYR A 16 6.42 -10.29 5.95
C TYR A 16 6.30 -8.79 5.78
N GLY A 17 5.15 -8.34 5.25
CA GLY A 17 4.77 -6.94 5.23
C GLY A 17 3.94 -6.56 6.45
N VAL A 18 3.41 -5.34 6.44
CA VAL A 18 2.62 -4.76 7.55
C VAL A 18 1.50 -5.70 8.03
N ARG A 19 0.73 -6.29 7.11
CA ARG A 19 -0.37 -7.20 7.47
C ARG A 19 0.12 -8.46 8.17
N GLN A 20 1.18 -9.09 7.66
CA GLN A 20 1.69 -10.33 8.23
C GLN A 20 2.35 -10.08 9.59
N VAL A 21 3.13 -9.00 9.73
CA VAL A 21 3.71 -8.59 11.02
C VAL A 21 2.63 -8.27 12.04
N HIS A 22 1.58 -7.54 11.64
CA HIS A 22 0.46 -7.22 12.53
C HIS A 22 -0.26 -8.48 13.03
N ARG A 23 -0.54 -9.44 12.13
CA ARG A 23 -1.15 -10.72 12.51
C ARG A 23 -0.26 -11.52 13.46
N GLU A 24 1.05 -11.57 13.19
CA GLU A 24 2.01 -12.26 14.04
C GLU A 24 2.07 -11.63 15.45
N LEU A 25 1.96 -10.30 15.54
CA LEU A 25 1.89 -9.60 16.81
C LEU A 25 0.62 -9.95 17.59
N LEU A 26 -0.53 -10.02 16.92
CA LEU A 26 -1.77 -10.48 17.54
C LEU A 26 -1.66 -11.94 18.03
N ASN A 27 -1.07 -12.82 17.22
CA ASN A 27 -0.84 -14.23 17.59
C ASN A 27 0.06 -14.37 18.84
N ARG A 28 1.00 -13.44 19.01
CA ARG A 28 1.87 -13.36 20.20
C ARG A 28 1.22 -12.60 21.38
N GLY A 29 -0.05 -12.24 21.28
CA GLY A 29 -0.82 -11.58 22.35
C GLY A 29 -0.71 -10.05 22.41
N TYR A 30 -0.06 -9.40 21.44
CA TYR A 30 0.09 -7.94 21.44
C TYR A 30 -1.12 -7.26 20.81
N LEU A 31 -1.88 -6.50 21.61
CA LEU A 31 -2.98 -5.67 21.13
C LEU A 31 -2.45 -4.35 20.55
N VAL A 32 -2.13 -4.37 19.26
CA VAL A 32 -1.64 -3.18 18.53
C VAL A 32 -2.44 -2.94 17.26
N ASN A 33 -2.68 -1.67 16.93
CA ASN A 33 -3.35 -1.29 15.69
C ASN A 33 -2.39 -1.45 14.49
N HIS A 34 -2.90 -1.99 13.37
CA HIS A 34 -2.15 -2.13 12.12
C HIS A 34 -1.55 -0.80 11.62
N LYS A 35 -2.21 0.35 11.86
CA LYS A 35 -1.68 1.68 11.49
C LYS A 35 -0.39 2.03 12.23
N ARG A 36 -0.28 1.65 13.51
CA ARG A 36 0.94 1.85 14.31
C ARG A 36 2.07 0.97 13.77
N VAL A 37 1.77 -0.29 13.46
CA VAL A 37 2.74 -1.22 12.85
C VAL A 37 3.22 -0.67 11.51
N GLN A 38 2.32 -0.19 10.65
CA GLN A 38 2.65 0.43 9.38
C GLN A 38 3.64 1.60 9.53
N ARG A 39 3.32 2.55 10.41
CA ARG A 39 4.17 3.72 10.66
C ARG A 39 5.57 3.32 11.14
N LEU A 40 5.64 2.38 12.09
CA LEU A 40 6.93 1.91 12.61
C LEU A 40 7.74 1.15 11.55
N MET A 41 7.11 0.28 10.76
CA MET A 41 7.80 -0.42 9.66
C MET A 41 8.33 0.55 8.61
N TYR A 42 7.53 1.56 8.25
CA TYR A 42 7.92 2.61 7.30
C TYR A 42 9.12 3.41 7.81
N ASN A 43 9.08 3.88 9.06
CA ASN A 43 10.19 4.62 9.68
C ASN A 43 11.49 3.80 9.76
N MET A 44 11.40 2.47 9.75
CA MET A 44 12.56 1.56 9.77
C MET A 44 12.97 1.07 8.37
N GLY A 45 12.27 1.48 7.30
CA GLY A 45 12.52 1.00 5.94
C GLY A 45 12.25 -0.48 5.73
N LEU A 46 11.38 -1.10 6.54
CA LEU A 46 11.06 -2.52 6.44
C LEU A 46 9.89 -2.74 5.49
N PHE A 47 10.16 -3.41 4.36
CA PHE A 47 9.17 -3.73 3.36
C PHE A 47 9.11 -5.23 3.13
N GLY A 48 7.91 -5.80 3.27
CA GLY A 48 7.68 -7.20 2.95
C GLY A 48 7.79 -7.47 1.46
N LYS A 49 7.97 -8.74 1.09
CA LYS A 49 8.02 -9.17 -0.30
C LYS A 49 6.68 -8.89 -0.98
N ARG A 50 6.72 -8.12 -2.06
CA ARG A 50 5.56 -7.88 -2.92
C ARG A 50 5.57 -8.88 -4.08
N PRO A 51 4.40 -9.35 -4.54
CA PRO A 51 4.31 -10.06 -5.81
C PRO A 51 4.92 -9.22 -6.93
N LYS A 52 5.56 -9.88 -7.90
CA LYS A 52 5.97 -9.19 -9.12
C LYS A 52 4.70 -8.70 -9.82
N GLU A 53 4.75 -7.46 -10.30
CA GLU A 53 3.68 -6.93 -11.13
C GLU A 53 3.44 -7.85 -12.32
N ARG A 54 2.16 -8.13 -12.61
CA ARG A 54 1.81 -8.99 -13.73
C ARG A 54 2.07 -8.22 -15.02
N TYR A 55 2.50 -8.95 -16.05
CA TYR A 55 2.67 -8.35 -17.37
C TYR A 55 1.32 -7.86 -17.89
N HIS A 56 1.29 -6.61 -18.35
CA HIS A 56 0.20 -6.03 -19.11
C HIS A 56 0.74 -5.75 -20.52
N SER A 57 0.17 -6.43 -21.53
CA SER A 57 0.56 -6.27 -22.94
C SER A 57 0.26 -4.86 -23.46
N TYR A 58 -0.76 -4.22 -22.89
CA TYR A 58 -1.17 -2.87 -23.22
C TYR A 58 -0.43 -1.88 -22.31
N LYS A 59 0.51 -1.11 -22.89
CA LYS A 59 1.29 -0.08 -22.18
C LYS A 59 0.59 1.27 -22.10
N GLU A 60 -0.39 1.54 -22.97
CA GLU A 60 -0.97 2.87 -23.20
C GLU A 60 -2.47 2.80 -23.53
N ASN A 61 -3.06 3.92 -23.97
CA ASN A 61 -4.37 3.98 -24.63
C ASN A 61 -4.32 3.21 -25.96
N VAL A 62 -4.38 1.89 -25.89
CA VAL A 62 -4.44 1.05 -27.09
C VAL A 62 -5.90 0.94 -27.51
N GLY A 63 -6.30 1.76 -28.47
CA GLY A 63 -7.66 1.85 -29.03
C GLY A 63 -8.02 3.27 -29.46
N ASN A 64 -9.05 3.41 -30.29
CA ASN A 64 -9.63 4.72 -30.58
C ASN A 64 -10.36 5.21 -29.32
N VAL A 65 -9.72 6.09 -28.55
CA VAL A 65 -10.42 6.87 -27.53
C VAL A 65 -11.38 7.78 -28.27
N ALA A 66 -12.68 7.61 -28.04
CA ALA A 66 -13.67 8.51 -28.62
C ALA A 66 -13.44 9.94 -28.11
N ASP A 67 -13.55 10.92 -28.99
CA ASP A 67 -13.39 12.31 -28.63
C ASP A 67 -14.37 12.69 -27.52
N ASN A 68 -13.94 13.56 -26.62
CA ASN A 68 -14.79 14.08 -25.54
C ASN A 68 -15.82 15.06 -26.10
N ILE A 69 -16.92 14.53 -26.66
CA ILE A 69 -18.00 15.33 -27.30
C ILE A 69 -18.60 16.36 -26.35
N ILE A 70 -18.62 16.07 -25.04
CA ILE A 70 -19.28 16.92 -24.04
C ILE A 70 -18.35 18.07 -23.59
N ASN A 71 -17.02 17.92 -23.70
CA ASN A 71 -16.01 18.90 -23.28
C ASN A 71 -16.29 19.56 -21.91
N ARG A 72 -16.87 18.80 -20.97
CA ARG A 72 -17.27 19.35 -19.68
C ARG A 72 -16.03 19.63 -18.83
N ASN A 73 -15.80 20.90 -18.51
CA ASN A 73 -14.72 21.28 -17.61
C ASN A 73 -15.08 20.88 -16.17
N PHE A 74 -14.41 19.89 -15.59
CA PHE A 74 -14.61 19.43 -14.22
C PHE A 74 -13.74 20.16 -13.19
N ASN A 75 -12.90 21.11 -13.61
CA ASN A 75 -12.11 21.91 -12.69
C ASN A 75 -13.02 22.93 -11.98
N ALA A 76 -13.05 22.86 -10.65
CA ALA A 76 -13.62 23.89 -9.78
C ALA A 76 -12.48 24.50 -8.96
N SER A 77 -12.41 25.83 -8.92
CA SER A 77 -11.37 26.54 -8.15
C SER A 77 -11.65 26.50 -6.64
N ARG A 78 -12.91 26.28 -6.23
CA ARG A 78 -13.35 26.24 -4.83
C ARG A 78 -14.40 25.14 -4.62
N PRO A 79 -14.49 24.57 -3.40
CA PRO A 79 -15.55 23.63 -3.06
C PRO A 79 -16.93 24.31 -3.17
N LEU A 80 -17.96 23.55 -3.56
CA LEU A 80 -19.36 23.99 -3.75
C LEU A 80 -19.59 24.98 -4.92
N GLN A 81 -18.72 24.96 -5.94
CA GLN A 81 -18.97 25.63 -7.22
C GLN A 81 -19.28 24.62 -8.33
N LYS A 82 -20.47 24.01 -8.29
CA LYS A 82 -21.20 23.46 -9.44
C LYS A 82 -22.56 22.93 -9.06
#